data_AF-A0A392P9E1-F1
#
_entry.id   AF-A0A392P9E1-F1
#
_cell.length_a   1.000
_cell.length_b   1.000
_cell.length_c   1.000
_cell.angle_alpha   90.00
_cell.angle_beta   90.00
_cell.angle_gamma   90.00
#
_symmetry.space_group_name_H-M   'P 1'
#
loop_
_entity.id
_entity.type
_entity.pdbx_description
1 polymer ?
#
loop_
_entity_poly.entity_id
_entity_poly.type
_entity_poly.pdbx_seq_one_letter_code
_entity_poly.pdbx_strand_id
1 'polypeptide(L)'
;RKLHERIYDYDVYNDLGNPDHGENLARPVLGGSSTHPYPRRGRTGRYPTRKDPKSEKPATEIYVPRDENFGHLKSSDFLTYGIKSVSQIVLPAFESAFDLNFTPREFDSFQDVRDLFEGGIKLPLDVISTISPLPVIKELFRTDGENVLKFPPPHVVK
;
A
#
# COMPACT_ATOMS: atom_id res chain seq x y z
N ARG A 1 0.39 22.45 5.13
CA ARG A 1 -0.30 22.60 3.83
C ARG A 1 -1.76 22.17 3.96
N LYS A 2 -2.66 22.65 3.08
CA LYS A 2 -4.12 22.41 3.11
C LYS A 2 -4.65 21.96 1.75
N LEU A 3 -5.74 21.23 1.71
CA LEU A 3 -6.27 20.57 0.49
C LEU A 3 -6.48 21.51 -0.72
N HIS A 4 -6.89 22.75 -0.49
CA HIS A 4 -7.14 23.75 -1.55
C HIS A 4 -5.89 24.53 -1.97
N GLU A 5 -4.75 24.35 -1.29
CA GLU A 5 -3.52 25.06 -1.62
C GLU A 5 -2.88 24.49 -2.89
N ARG A 6 -2.38 25.38 -3.75
CA ARG A 6 -1.65 25.08 -4.99
C ARG A 6 -0.17 25.45 -4.85
N ILE A 7 0.41 25.17 -3.69
CA ILE A 7 1.77 25.64 -3.36
C ILE A 7 2.76 24.53 -3.71
N TYR A 8 3.74 24.85 -4.56
CA TYR A 8 4.84 23.95 -4.89
C TYR A 8 6.08 24.39 -4.13
N ASP A 9 6.73 23.44 -3.47
CA ASP A 9 7.96 23.65 -2.70
C ASP A 9 8.63 22.30 -2.47
N TYR A 10 9.87 22.33 -2.01
CA TYR A 10 10.73 21.16 -1.89
C TYR A 10 10.96 20.77 -0.44
N ASP A 11 11.13 19.48 -0.22
CA ASP A 11 11.57 18.94 1.05
C ASP A 11 12.32 17.61 0.82
N VAL A 12 13.00 17.10 1.84
CA VAL A 12 13.72 15.82 1.82
C VAL A 12 12.78 14.66 2.13
N TYR A 13 13.21 13.42 1.91
CA TYR A 13 12.46 12.24 2.32
C TYR A 13 12.74 11.93 3.78
N ASN A 14 12.05 12.66 4.66
CA ASN A 14 12.05 12.49 6.11
C ASN A 14 10.70 12.01 6.64
N ASP A 15 9.79 11.59 5.76
CA ASP A 15 8.41 11.23 6.06
C ASP A 15 8.09 9.74 5.84
N LEU A 16 9.12 8.92 5.62
CA LEU A 16 9.00 7.46 5.43
C LEU A 16 9.00 6.67 6.74
N GLY A 17 9.62 7.20 7.79
CA GLY A 17 9.75 6.54 9.09
C GLY A 17 8.58 6.87 10.03
N ASN A 18 8.41 6.03 11.06
CA ASN A 18 7.48 6.29 12.16
C ASN A 18 8.13 6.02 13.54
N PRO A 19 9.14 6.83 13.93
CA PRO A 19 9.90 6.62 15.17
C PRO A 19 9.03 6.69 16.43
N ASP A 20 7.98 7.53 16.42
CA ASP A 20 7.04 7.64 17.55
C ASP A 20 6.38 6.29 17.88
N HIS A 21 6.04 5.49 16.86
CA HIS A 21 5.43 4.18 17.02
C HIS A 21 6.43 3.06 17.38
N GLY A 22 7.70 3.20 16.99
CA GLY A 22 8.74 2.23 17.35
C GLY A 22 10.09 2.57 16.74
N GLU A 23 11.17 2.27 17.45
CA GLU A 23 12.54 2.51 16.96
C GLU A 23 12.88 1.69 15.70
N ASN A 24 12.31 0.49 15.60
CA ASN A 24 12.39 -0.36 14.40
C ASN A 24 11.72 0.25 13.15
N LEU A 25 10.86 1.26 13.34
CA LEU A 25 10.21 2.01 12.26
C LEU A 25 10.93 3.33 11.96
N ALA A 26 12.01 3.66 12.68
CA ALA A 26 12.86 4.79 12.34
C ALA A 26 13.58 4.53 11.00
N ARG A 27 13.70 5.56 10.17
CA ARG A 27 14.36 5.51 8.86
C ARG A 27 15.31 6.70 8.72
N PRO A 28 16.46 6.54 8.03
CA PRO A 28 17.34 7.66 7.77
C PRO A 28 16.66 8.67 6.84
N VAL A 29 16.97 9.95 7.03
CA VAL A 29 16.53 11.02 6.12
C VAL A 29 17.30 10.90 4.80
N LEU A 30 16.57 10.84 3.67
CA LEU A 30 17.18 10.78 2.35
C LEU A 30 17.12 12.15 1.66
N GLY A 31 18.29 12.65 1.24
CA GLY A 31 18.48 13.99 0.68
C GLY A 31 19.06 14.98 1.69
N GLY A 32 19.72 16.02 1.17
CA GLY A 32 20.30 17.08 2.01
C GLY A 32 21.61 16.71 2.73
N SER A 33 22.15 15.51 2.50
CA SER A 33 23.47 15.08 2.98
C SER A 33 24.29 14.43 1.86
N SER A 34 25.61 14.42 2.01
CA SER A 34 26.52 13.66 1.13
C SER A 34 26.44 12.15 1.37
N THR A 35 26.07 11.73 2.58
CA THR A 35 25.94 10.31 2.95
C THR A 35 24.73 9.66 2.29
N HIS A 36 23.60 10.37 2.23
CA HIS A 36 22.37 9.90 1.61
C HIS A 36 21.86 10.93 0.59
N PRO A 37 22.52 11.07 -0.57
CA PRO A 37 22.05 11.96 -1.61
C PRO A 37 20.75 11.41 -2.21
N TYR A 38 19.74 12.28 -2.36
CA TYR A 38 18.46 11.89 -2.94
C TYR A 38 17.73 13.10 -3.54
N PRO A 39 16.93 12.91 -4.61
CA PRO A 39 16.03 13.93 -5.12
C PRO A 39 15.14 14.52 -4.01
N ARG A 40 14.70 15.77 -4.20
CA ARG A 40 13.69 16.37 -3.33
C ARG A 40 12.30 15.89 -3.73
N ARG A 41 11.37 15.94 -2.77
CA ARG A 41 9.95 15.67 -2.96
C ARG A 41 9.11 16.93 -2.73
N GLY A 42 7.82 16.85 -3.02
CA GLY A 42 6.86 17.92 -2.73
C GLY A 42 6.67 18.14 -1.23
N ARG A 43 6.83 19.38 -0.77
CA ARG A 43 6.71 19.72 0.65
C ARG A 43 5.27 19.61 1.16
N THR A 44 5.09 18.90 2.26
CA THR A 44 3.81 18.68 2.95
C THR A 44 3.68 19.52 4.21
N GLY A 45 4.79 19.76 4.91
CA GLY A 45 4.88 20.67 6.05
C GLY A 45 4.01 20.25 7.25
N ARG A 46 3.88 18.94 7.51
CA ARG A 46 3.31 18.42 8.74
C ARG A 46 4.31 18.64 9.88
N TYR A 47 3.81 18.55 11.11
CA TYR A 47 4.64 18.68 12.30
C TYR A 47 5.69 17.56 12.38
N PRO A 48 6.85 17.80 12.99
CA PRO A 48 7.82 16.76 13.26
C PRO A 48 7.28 15.71 14.24
N THR A 49 7.89 14.52 14.23
CA THR A 49 7.63 13.48 15.23
C THR A 49 8.14 13.91 16.60
N ARG A 50 7.61 13.30 17.67
CA ARG A 50 8.02 13.62 19.05
C ARG A 50 9.42 13.10 19.38
N LYS A 51 9.75 11.90 18.92
CA LYS A 51 11.04 11.24 19.20
C LYS A 51 12.17 11.70 18.28
N ASP A 52 11.88 12.04 17.03
CA ASP A 52 12.87 12.56 16.09
C ASP A 52 12.39 13.87 15.41
N PRO A 53 12.92 15.03 15.83
CA PRO A 53 12.58 16.32 15.23
C PRO A 53 12.92 16.44 13.74
N LYS A 54 13.78 15.56 13.21
CA LYS A 54 14.15 15.55 11.78
C LYS A 54 13.15 14.77 10.93
N SER A 55 12.37 13.88 11.53
CA SER A 55 11.34 13.09 10.85
C SER A 55 9.99 13.79 10.89
N GLU A 56 9.30 13.83 9.76
CA GLU A 56 7.95 14.39 9.66
C GLU A 56 6.90 13.38 10.13
N LYS A 57 5.87 13.84 10.84
CA LYS A 57 4.83 12.98 11.39
C LYS A 57 4.02 12.29 10.28
N PRO A 58 3.79 10.97 10.37
CA PRO A 58 2.91 10.25 9.44
C PRO A 58 1.48 10.80 9.46
N ALA A 59 0.80 10.72 8.32
CA ALA A 59 -0.59 11.12 8.19
C ALA A 59 -1.34 10.18 7.23
N THR A 60 -2.65 10.06 7.44
CA THR A 60 -3.55 9.25 6.60
C THR A 60 -3.69 9.80 5.19
N GLU A 61 -3.52 11.11 5.02
CA GLU A 61 -3.57 11.81 3.74
C GLU A 61 -2.32 12.66 3.58
N ILE A 62 -1.64 12.49 2.44
CA ILE A 62 -0.42 13.21 2.10
C ILE A 62 -0.82 14.35 1.16
N TYR A 63 -0.49 15.59 1.55
CA TYR A 63 -0.78 16.76 0.74
C TYR A 63 -0.02 16.70 -0.60
N VAL A 64 -0.76 16.95 -1.68
CA VAL A 64 -0.23 17.37 -2.97
C VAL A 64 -0.95 18.67 -3.38
N PRO A 65 -0.33 19.54 -4.18
CA PRO A 65 -0.99 20.73 -4.71
C PRO A 65 -2.33 20.37 -5.36
N ARG A 66 -3.37 21.20 -5.14
CA ARG A 66 -4.76 20.84 -5.49
C ARG A 66 -4.93 20.33 -6.92
N ASP A 67 -4.20 20.87 -7.88
CA ASP A 67 -4.30 20.50 -9.29
C ASP A 67 -3.68 19.14 -9.62
N GLU A 68 -2.72 18.67 -8.80
CA GLU A 68 -2.08 17.36 -8.91
C GLU A 68 -2.95 16.24 -8.31
N ASN A 69 -3.92 16.61 -7.46
CA ASN A 69 -4.94 15.70 -6.94
C ASN A 69 -6.09 15.59 -7.96
N PHE A 70 -5.88 14.76 -8.98
CA PHE A 70 -6.84 14.58 -10.07
C PHE A 70 -8.12 13.88 -9.57
N GLY A 71 -9.28 14.44 -9.90
CA GLY A 71 -10.55 13.76 -9.62
C GLY A 71 -10.63 12.37 -10.27
N HIS A 72 -11.52 11.52 -9.74
CA HIS A 72 -11.69 10.08 -10.01
C HIS A 72 -11.85 9.63 -11.49
N LEU A 73 -11.76 10.54 -12.46
CA LEU A 73 -11.78 10.23 -13.89
C LEU A 73 -10.43 9.68 -14.40
N LYS A 74 -9.34 9.76 -13.61
CA LYS A 74 -8.02 9.20 -13.98
C LYS A 74 -7.48 8.23 -12.93
N SER A 75 -6.88 7.15 -13.41
CA SER A 75 -6.45 5.95 -12.67
C SER A 75 -5.38 6.15 -11.58
N SER A 76 -4.76 7.32 -11.47
CA SER A 76 -3.63 7.56 -10.55
C SER A 76 -4.04 7.53 -9.08
N ASP A 77 -5.13 8.23 -8.75
CA ASP A 77 -5.65 8.25 -7.39
C ASP A 77 -6.24 6.89 -7.04
N PHE A 78 -6.94 6.28 -7.99
CA PHE A 78 -7.43 4.91 -7.88
C PHE A 78 -6.31 3.94 -7.52
N LEU A 79 -5.18 3.95 -8.24
CA LEU A 79 -4.03 3.08 -7.96
C LEU A 79 -3.37 3.41 -6.60
N THR A 80 -3.27 4.69 -6.24
CA THR A 80 -2.71 5.13 -4.95
C THR A 80 -3.56 4.66 -3.77
N TYR A 81 -4.89 4.84 -3.85
CA TYR A 81 -5.82 4.26 -2.90
C TYR A 81 -5.74 2.73 -2.90
N GLY A 82 -5.51 2.11 -4.06
CA GLY A 82 -5.25 0.67 -4.18
C GLY A 82 -4.06 0.21 -3.34
N ILE A 83 -2.88 0.84 -3.50
CA ILE A 83 -1.68 0.51 -2.72
C ILE A 83 -1.95 0.69 -1.21
N LYS A 84 -2.62 1.79 -0.84
CA LYS A 84 -3.02 2.03 0.56
C LYS A 84 -3.93 0.92 1.08
N SER A 85 -4.99 0.58 0.34
CA SER A 85 -5.91 -0.51 0.68
C SER A 85 -5.21 -1.85 0.77
N VAL A 86 -4.23 -2.14 -0.10
CA VAL A 86 -3.42 -3.37 0.00
C VAL A 86 -2.69 -3.40 1.35
N SER A 87 -1.99 -2.32 1.69
CA SER A 87 -1.19 -2.27 2.92
C SER A 87 -2.01 -2.30 4.21
N GLN A 88 -3.17 -1.63 4.24
CA GLN A 88 -3.93 -1.41 5.48
C GLN A 88 -5.08 -2.39 5.68
N ILE A 89 -5.56 -3.04 4.61
CA ILE A 89 -6.77 -3.88 4.65
C ILE A 89 -6.46 -5.28 4.14
N VAL A 90 -5.85 -5.40 2.95
CA VAL A 90 -5.64 -6.71 2.31
C VAL A 90 -4.55 -7.52 3.02
N LEU A 91 -3.40 -6.91 3.32
CA LEU A 91 -2.30 -7.61 4.02
C LEU A 91 -2.74 -8.16 5.39
N PRO A 92 -3.36 -7.38 6.30
CA PRO A 92 -3.85 -7.92 7.56
C PRO A 92 -4.90 -9.04 7.40
N ALA A 93 -5.77 -8.94 6.40
CA ALA A 93 -6.77 -9.98 6.13
C ALA A 93 -6.10 -11.29 5.66
N PHE A 94 -5.06 -11.21 4.83
CA PHE A 94 -4.27 -12.38 4.48
C PHE A 94 -3.51 -12.97 5.68
N GLU A 95 -2.85 -12.12 6.48
CA GLU A 95 -2.16 -12.55 7.71
C GLU A 95 -3.11 -13.36 8.61
N SER A 96 -4.34 -12.89 8.83
CA SER A 96 -5.34 -13.66 9.60
C SER A 96 -5.70 -15.02 8.99
N ALA A 97 -5.74 -15.14 7.65
CA ALA A 97 -6.05 -16.41 6.99
C ALA A 97 -4.93 -17.44 7.18
N PHE A 98 -3.68 -16.99 7.17
CA PHE A 98 -2.50 -17.84 7.39
C PHE A 98 -2.32 -18.21 8.87
N ASP A 99 -2.57 -17.27 9.79
CA ASP A 99 -2.49 -17.50 11.24
C ASP A 99 -3.52 -18.52 11.71
N LEU A 100 -4.71 -18.54 11.10
CA LEU A 100 -5.76 -19.51 11.38
C LEU A 100 -5.54 -20.87 10.69
N ASN A 101 -4.39 -21.09 10.03
CA ASN A 101 -4.04 -22.29 9.25
C ASN A 101 -5.10 -22.68 8.20
N PHE A 102 -5.83 -21.72 7.63
CA PHE A 102 -6.85 -22.01 6.61
C PHE A 102 -6.21 -22.38 5.26
N THR A 103 -5.00 -21.89 5.01
CA THR A 103 -4.18 -22.18 3.83
C THR A 103 -2.78 -22.61 4.24
N PRO A 104 -2.11 -23.46 3.44
CA PRO A 104 -0.69 -23.76 3.64
C PRO A 104 0.13 -22.46 3.66
N ARG A 105 1.10 -22.36 4.58
CA ARG A 105 1.94 -21.15 4.73
C ARG A 105 3.00 -21.03 3.64
N GLU A 106 3.34 -22.15 3.02
CA GLU A 106 4.35 -22.24 1.97
C GLU A 106 3.77 -22.98 0.76
N PHE A 107 4.38 -22.79 -0.40
CA PHE A 107 4.07 -23.56 -1.59
C PHE A 107 4.90 -24.84 -1.60
N ASP A 108 4.26 -25.98 -1.73
CA ASP A 108 4.91 -27.29 -1.80
C ASP A 108 5.32 -27.63 -3.23
N SER A 109 4.70 -27.00 -4.23
CA SER A 109 4.97 -27.26 -5.64
C SER A 109 4.81 -26.03 -6.54
N PHE A 110 5.37 -26.11 -7.75
CA PHE A 110 5.09 -25.11 -8.79
C PHE A 110 3.64 -25.14 -9.25
N GLN A 111 2.92 -26.25 -9.05
CA GLN A 111 1.49 -26.29 -9.36
C GLN A 111 0.71 -25.38 -8.42
N ASP A 112 1.07 -25.30 -7.14
CA ASP A 112 0.40 -24.43 -6.17
C ASP A 112 0.51 -22.96 -6.57
N VAL A 113 1.66 -22.57 -7.16
CA VAL A 113 1.87 -21.23 -7.71
C VAL A 113 1.02 -21.02 -8.97
N ARG A 114 0.89 -22.03 -9.83
CA ARG A 114 0.01 -21.96 -11.01
C ARG A 114 -1.46 -21.90 -10.64
N ASP A 115 -1.85 -22.60 -9.59
CA ASP A 115 -3.21 -22.65 -9.09
C ASP A 115 -3.70 -21.25 -8.69
N LEU A 116 -2.82 -20.32 -8.29
CA LEU A 116 -3.19 -18.91 -8.03
C LEU A 116 -3.95 -18.23 -9.19
N PHE A 117 -3.65 -18.60 -10.44
CA PHE A 117 -4.31 -18.05 -11.64
C PHE A 117 -5.09 -19.09 -12.45
N GLU A 118 -5.02 -20.38 -12.11
CA GLU A 118 -5.83 -21.46 -12.70
C GLU A 118 -7.05 -21.79 -11.83
N GLY A 119 -6.86 -22.38 -10.65
CA GLY A 119 -7.92 -22.78 -9.71
C GLY A 119 -8.33 -21.71 -8.70
N GLY A 120 -7.50 -20.70 -8.49
CA GLY A 120 -7.58 -19.72 -7.41
C GLY A 120 -7.12 -20.25 -6.05
N ILE A 121 -6.95 -19.33 -5.09
CA ILE A 121 -6.70 -19.66 -3.69
C ILE A 121 -8.02 -19.63 -2.90
N LYS A 122 -8.23 -20.64 -2.05
CA LYS A 122 -9.39 -20.68 -1.15
C LYS A 122 -9.09 -19.88 0.11
N LEU A 123 -9.95 -18.92 0.43
CA LEU A 123 -9.82 -18.08 1.60
C LEU A 123 -11.11 -18.11 2.43
N PRO A 124 -11.05 -17.75 3.71
CA PRO A 124 -12.24 -17.54 4.52
C PRO A 124 -13.19 -16.47 3.92
N LEU A 125 -14.50 -16.65 4.12
CA LEU A 125 -15.53 -15.73 3.60
C LEU A 125 -15.40 -14.30 4.14
N ASP A 126 -14.98 -14.16 5.39
CA ASP A 126 -14.70 -12.88 6.05
C ASP A 126 -13.53 -12.13 5.37
N VAL A 127 -12.50 -12.86 4.96
CA VAL A 127 -11.36 -12.30 4.22
C VAL A 127 -11.79 -11.85 2.82
N ILE A 128 -12.54 -12.68 2.09
CA ILE A 128 -13.01 -12.33 0.74
C ILE A 128 -14.01 -11.18 0.77
N SER A 129 -14.95 -11.16 1.72
CA SER A 129 -15.91 -10.07 1.88
C SER A 129 -15.26 -8.74 2.26
N THR A 130 -14.09 -8.77 2.92
CA THR A 130 -13.30 -7.59 3.23
C THR A 130 -12.57 -7.06 1.98
N ILE A 131 -12.08 -7.95 1.13
CA ILE A 131 -11.22 -7.62 -0.02
C ILE A 131 -12.03 -7.27 -1.27
N SER A 132 -13.09 -8.03 -1.57
CA SER A 132 -13.92 -7.94 -2.77
C SER A 132 -14.54 -6.55 -3.05
N PRO A 133 -15.05 -5.78 -2.08
CA PRO A 133 -15.71 -4.50 -2.38
C PRO A 133 -14.72 -3.37 -2.70
N LEU A 134 -13.40 -3.59 -2.54
CA LEU A 134 -12.40 -2.55 -2.74
C LEU A 134 -12.26 -2.21 -4.24
N PRO A 135 -12.42 -0.93 -4.65
CA PRO A 135 -12.56 -0.54 -6.05
C PRO A 135 -11.44 -1.01 -7.00
N VAL A 136 -10.20 -1.12 -6.53
CA VAL A 136 -9.03 -1.60 -7.31
C VAL A 136 -8.88 -3.11 -7.21
N ILE A 137 -9.17 -3.65 -6.05
CA ILE A 137 -8.90 -5.05 -5.75
C ILE A 137 -9.90 -5.97 -6.45
N LYS A 138 -11.15 -5.51 -6.59
CA LYS A 138 -12.16 -6.19 -7.42
C LYS A 138 -11.75 -6.35 -8.88
N GLU A 139 -10.86 -5.49 -9.40
CA GLU A 139 -10.36 -5.60 -10.77
C GLU A 139 -9.15 -6.54 -10.85
N LEU A 140 -8.38 -6.65 -9.77
CA LEU A 140 -7.22 -7.54 -9.68
C LEU A 140 -7.62 -9.01 -9.53
N PHE A 141 -8.74 -9.28 -8.85
CA PHE A 141 -9.16 -10.65 -8.56
C PHE A 141 -10.51 -10.98 -9.17
N ARG A 142 -10.58 -12.15 -9.81
CA ARG A 142 -11.86 -12.79 -10.10
C ARG A 142 -12.29 -13.53 -8.84
N THR A 143 -13.49 -13.24 -8.37
CA THR A 143 -14.15 -13.98 -7.29
C THR A 143 -15.37 -14.68 -7.89
N ASP A 144 -15.64 -15.90 -7.44
CA ASP A 144 -16.85 -16.65 -7.77
C ASP A 144 -18.06 -16.23 -6.89
N GLY A 145 -17.85 -15.26 -6.00
CA GLY A 145 -18.84 -14.84 -5.00
C GLY A 145 -18.84 -15.71 -3.73
N GLU A 146 -17.99 -16.75 -3.68
CA GLU A 146 -17.86 -17.65 -2.55
C GLU A 146 -16.46 -17.51 -1.91
N ASN A 147 -15.66 -18.58 -1.95
CA ASN A 147 -14.42 -18.70 -1.17
C ASN A 147 -13.16 -18.63 -2.03
N VAL A 148 -13.26 -18.29 -3.33
CA VAL A 148 -12.11 -18.34 -4.24
C VAL A 148 -11.68 -16.95 -4.68
N LEU A 149 -10.37 -16.70 -4.53
CA LEU A 149 -9.69 -15.52 -5.06
C LEU A 149 -8.74 -15.97 -6.16
N LYS A 150 -8.96 -15.49 -7.39
CA LYS A 150 -8.20 -15.92 -8.58
C LYS A 150 -7.52 -14.75 -9.27
N PHE A 151 -6.21 -14.87 -9.48
CA PHE A 151 -5.41 -13.91 -10.24
C PHE A 151 -5.63 -14.07 -11.76
N PRO A 152 -5.43 -13.01 -12.56
CA PRO A 152 -5.36 -13.13 -14.01
C PRO A 152 -4.09 -13.90 -14.43
N PRO A 153 -4.15 -14.73 -15.49
CA PRO A 153 -2.99 -15.47 -15.97
C PRO A 153 -1.87 -14.50 -16.42
N PRO A 154 -0.66 -14.59 -15.85
CA PRO A 154 0.45 -13.73 -16.22
C PRO A 154 0.85 -13.92 -17.68
N HIS A 155 1.19 -12.84 -18.39
CA HIS A 155 1.52 -12.90 -19.81
C HIS A 155 2.73 -13.79 -20.13
N VAL A 156 3.67 -13.94 -19.20
CA VAL A 156 4.89 -14.74 -19.39
C VAL A 156 4.64 -16.26 -19.37
N VAL A 157 3.51 -16.69 -18.81
CA VAL A 157 3.10 -18.12 -18.74
C VAL A 157 1.83 -18.41 -19.54
N LYS A 158 1.43 -17.47 -20.42
CA LYS A 158 0.34 -17.67 -21.37
C LYS A 158 0.74 -18.59 -22.50
#